data_AF-A0A8T2K1V4-F1
#
_entry.id   AF-A0A8T2K1V4-F1
#
_cell.length_a   1.000
_cell.length_b   1.000
_cell.length_c   1.000
_cell.angle_alpha   90.00
_cell.angle_beta   90.00
_cell.angle_gamma   90.00
#
_symmetry.space_group_name_H-M   'P 1'
#
loop_
_entity.id
_entity.type
_entity.pdbx_description
1 polymer ?
#
loop_
_entity_poly.entity_id
_entity_poly.type
_entity_poly.pdbx_seq_one_letter_code
_entity_poly.pdbx_strand_id
1 'polypeptide(L)'
;MTEEAALLSVQNSMRKCFDALEPLQAEWSTTLLECEPHLASLSNLAVQLQACHRVTLKKTPLTNFISLKEKLCFKLQSAMEFTLEILNQKLSTLQKVRDSVSQQVGSVLYVYEMNAEHVAVDVFLERSSICPSVADMLEWLQYIEKHYRNQYLQRKLLLQVHYDHLSGIQALPQSWAKLGDESSFGKRLVEDYLLSVSFFRISKVL
;
A
#
# COMPACT_ATOMS: atom_id res chain seq x y z
N MET A 1 -9.25 19.49 -33.52
CA MET A 1 -9.22 18.04 -33.23
C MET A 1 -10.63 17.52 -33.40
N THR A 2 -10.83 16.37 -34.05
CA THR A 2 -12.17 15.77 -34.15
C THR A 2 -12.56 15.14 -32.80
N GLU A 3 -13.85 15.14 -32.48
CA GLU A 3 -14.39 14.55 -31.24
C GLU A 3 -13.95 13.09 -31.05
N GLU A 4 -13.99 12.29 -32.12
CA GLU A 4 -13.50 10.91 -32.13
C GLU A 4 -12.01 10.80 -31.79
N ALA A 5 -11.17 11.69 -32.33
CA ALA A 5 -9.73 11.68 -32.06
C ALA A 5 -9.42 12.07 -30.60
N ALA A 6 -10.19 13.01 -30.05
CA ALA A 6 -10.07 13.42 -28.66
C ALA A 6 -10.49 12.28 -27.70
N LEU A 7 -11.61 11.61 -27.99
CA LEU A 7 -12.08 10.45 -27.22
C LEU A 7 -11.08 9.29 -27.26
N LEU A 8 -10.56 8.94 -28.45
CA LEU A 8 -9.56 7.90 -28.61
C LEU A 8 -8.27 8.21 -27.84
N SER A 9 -7.87 9.47 -27.76
CA SER A 9 -6.72 9.90 -26.97
C SER A 9 -6.91 9.58 -25.47
N VAL A 10 -8.08 9.92 -24.92
CA VAL A 10 -8.43 9.64 -23.52
C VAL A 10 -8.48 8.14 -23.26
N GLN A 11 -9.17 7.37 -24.11
CA GLN A 11 -9.29 5.92 -23.97
C GLN A 11 -7.92 5.21 -24.05
N ASN A 12 -7.04 5.65 -24.95
CA ASN A 12 -5.69 5.09 -25.04
C ASN A 12 -4.84 5.41 -23.81
N SER A 13 -5.01 6.59 -23.22
CA SER A 13 -4.37 6.96 -21.95
C SER A 13 -4.86 6.05 -20.81
N MET A 14 -6.17 5.84 -20.71
CA MET A 14 -6.77 4.94 -19.72
C MET A 14 -6.28 3.51 -19.85
N ARG A 15 -6.21 2.98 -21.07
CA ARG A 15 -5.72 1.61 -21.31
C ARG A 15 -4.31 1.43 -20.76
N LYS A 16 -3.40 2.36 -21.09
CA LYS A 16 -2.03 2.36 -20.57
C LYS A 16 -1.98 2.45 -19.05
N CYS A 17 -2.84 3.27 -18.45
CA CYS A 17 -2.94 3.40 -17.01
C CYS A 17 -3.37 2.08 -16.35
N PHE A 18 -4.47 1.46 -16.80
CA PHE A 18 -4.94 0.19 -16.25
C PHE A 18 -3.93 -0.96 -16.48
N ASP A 19 -3.25 -0.99 -17.63
CA ASP A 19 -2.16 -1.94 -17.88
C ASP A 19 -1.00 -1.77 -16.90
N ALA A 20 -0.68 -0.54 -16.51
CA ALA A 20 0.36 -0.24 -15.53
C ALA A 20 -0.08 -0.53 -14.07
N LEU A 21 -1.38 -0.49 -13.76
CA LEU A 21 -1.88 -0.70 -12.39
C LEU A 21 -1.82 -2.16 -11.93
N GLU A 22 -1.97 -3.13 -12.84
CA GLU A 22 -1.96 -4.55 -12.52
C GLU A 22 -0.63 -5.03 -11.89
N PRO A 23 0.56 -4.78 -12.48
CA PRO A 23 1.82 -5.15 -11.84
C PRO A 23 2.07 -4.39 -10.53
N LEU A 24 1.61 -3.13 -10.43
CA LEU A 24 1.72 -2.34 -9.20
C LEU A 24 0.91 -2.94 -8.05
N GLN A 25 -0.29 -3.45 -8.33
CA GLN A 25 -1.11 -4.15 -7.33
C GLN A 25 -0.44 -5.45 -6.84
N ALA A 26 0.19 -6.21 -7.75
CA ALA A 26 0.91 -7.43 -7.40
C ALA A 26 2.13 -7.13 -6.53
N GLU A 27 2.92 -6.10 -6.87
CA GLU A 27 4.06 -5.63 -6.07
C GLU A 27 3.62 -5.17 -4.67
N TRP A 28 2.53 -4.39 -4.59
CA TRP A 28 1.94 -3.97 -3.33
C TRP A 28 1.58 -5.16 -2.44
N SER A 29 0.82 -6.11 -2.98
CA SER A 29 0.34 -7.28 -2.25
C SER A 29 1.50 -8.15 -1.77
N THR A 30 2.51 -8.37 -2.61
CA THR A 30 3.71 -9.12 -2.25
C THR A 30 4.50 -8.43 -1.14
N THR A 31 4.72 -7.13 -1.27
CA THR A 31 5.44 -6.34 -0.25
C THR A 31 4.72 -6.37 1.11
N LEU A 32 3.38 -6.36 1.12
CA LEU A 32 2.61 -6.50 2.35
C LEU A 32 2.82 -7.85 3.03
N LEU A 33 2.81 -8.94 2.27
CA LEU A 33 3.07 -10.29 2.79
C LEU A 33 4.49 -10.40 3.37
N GLU A 34 5.47 -9.80 2.70
CA GLU A 34 6.85 -9.76 3.19
C GLU A 34 7.02 -8.96 4.50
N CYS A 35 6.10 -8.04 4.83
CA CYS A 35 6.16 -7.30 6.10
C CYS A 35 5.74 -8.16 7.30
N GLU A 36 4.87 -9.14 7.12
CA GLU A 36 4.29 -9.96 8.20
C GLU A 36 5.34 -10.63 9.11
N PRO A 37 6.36 -11.36 8.60
CA PRO A 37 7.36 -11.98 9.46
C PRO A 37 8.19 -10.95 10.24
N HIS A 38 8.44 -9.77 9.67
CA HIS A 38 9.20 -8.72 10.34
C HIS A 38 8.38 -8.05 11.45
N LEU A 39 7.08 -7.84 11.24
CA LEU A 39 6.17 -7.36 12.28
C LEU A 39 6.09 -8.35 13.45
N ALA A 40 5.97 -9.65 13.15
CA ALA A 40 5.96 -10.70 14.16
C ALA A 40 7.28 -10.75 14.96
N SER A 41 8.43 -10.66 14.26
CA SER A 41 9.75 -10.57 14.88
C SER A 41 9.86 -9.36 15.81
N LEU A 42 9.44 -8.19 15.35
CA LEU A 42 9.49 -6.94 16.12
C LEU A 42 8.62 -7.00 17.39
N SER A 43 7.41 -7.56 17.27
CA SER A 43 6.52 -7.81 18.42
C SER A 43 7.18 -8.75 19.45
N ASN A 44 7.76 -9.87 18.98
CA ASN A 44 8.45 -10.82 19.84
C ASN A 44 9.66 -10.18 20.56
N LEU A 45 10.47 -9.40 19.85
CA LEU A 45 11.59 -8.66 20.45
C LEU A 45 11.11 -7.68 21.53
N ALA A 46 9.98 -7.00 21.32
CA ALA A 46 9.38 -6.12 22.31
C ALA A 46 8.89 -6.89 23.56
N VAL A 47 8.35 -8.10 23.41
CA VAL A 47 8.02 -9.00 24.54
C VAL A 47 9.29 -9.38 25.30
N GLN A 48 10.36 -9.74 24.59
CA GLN A 48 11.64 -10.12 25.21
C GLN A 48 12.28 -8.95 25.96
N LEU A 49 12.24 -7.74 25.40
CA LEU A 49 12.77 -6.54 26.07
C LEU A 49 11.97 -6.21 27.33
N GLN A 50 10.64 -6.33 27.27
CA GLN A 50 9.78 -6.17 28.44
C GLN A 50 10.08 -7.21 29.53
N ALA A 51 10.28 -8.48 29.14
CA ALA A 51 10.67 -9.54 30.05
C ALA A 51 12.03 -9.27 30.70
N CYS A 52 13.01 -8.84 29.90
CA CYS A 52 14.34 -8.44 30.38
C CYS A 52 14.26 -7.34 31.44
N HIS A 53 13.41 -6.32 31.22
CA HIS A 53 13.18 -5.25 32.19
C HIS A 53 12.57 -5.76 33.50
N ARG A 54 11.61 -6.69 33.44
CA ARG A 54 10.93 -7.24 34.63
C ARG A 54 11.78 -8.22 35.43
N VAL A 55 12.69 -8.94 34.79
CA VAL A 55 13.51 -9.96 35.46
C VAL A 55 14.50 -9.32 36.44
N THR A 56 14.54 -9.89 37.65
CA THR A 56 15.55 -9.58 38.67
C THR A 56 16.68 -10.62 38.58
N LEU A 57 17.67 -10.38 37.71
CA LEU A 57 18.77 -11.32 37.46
C LEU A 57 19.57 -11.67 38.72
N LYS A 58 19.61 -10.77 39.71
CA LYS A 58 20.24 -11.02 41.03
C LYS A 58 19.65 -12.19 41.82
N LYS A 59 18.44 -12.66 41.47
CA LYS A 59 17.77 -13.83 42.09
C LYS A 59 17.88 -15.10 41.25
N THR A 60 18.74 -15.10 40.23
CA THR A 60 18.91 -16.21 39.29
C THR A 60 20.36 -16.71 39.32
N PRO A 61 20.65 -17.93 38.84
CA PRO A 61 22.03 -18.41 38.70
C PRO A 61 22.92 -17.54 37.79
N LEU A 62 22.34 -16.56 37.09
CA LEU A 62 23.04 -15.65 36.18
C LEU A 62 23.68 -14.44 36.90
N THR A 63 23.66 -14.39 38.23
CA THR A 63 24.24 -13.30 39.05
C THR A 63 25.71 -13.02 38.75
N ASN A 64 26.46 -14.05 38.35
CA ASN A 64 27.90 -13.95 38.11
C ASN A 64 28.23 -13.25 36.79
N PHE A 65 27.24 -13.04 35.91
CA PHE A 65 27.44 -12.34 34.65
C PHE A 65 27.28 -10.83 34.83
N ILE A 66 28.42 -10.15 34.93
CA ILE A 66 28.50 -8.70 35.08
C ILE A 66 27.86 -8.01 33.85
N SER A 67 26.97 -7.07 34.13
CA SER A 67 26.27 -6.26 33.13
C SER A 67 25.45 -7.06 32.10
N LEU A 68 25.00 -8.27 32.46
CA LEU A 68 24.23 -9.13 31.55
C LEU A 68 22.92 -8.47 31.10
N LYS A 69 22.22 -7.79 32.03
CA LYS A 69 20.95 -7.14 31.73
C LYS A 69 21.12 -6.04 30.69
N GLU A 70 22.11 -5.18 30.91
CA GLU A 70 22.43 -4.03 30.06
C GLU A 70 22.83 -4.52 28.66
N LYS A 71 23.69 -5.55 28.59
CA LYS A 71 24.09 -6.16 27.31
C LYS A 71 22.92 -6.82 26.58
N LEU A 72 22.01 -7.48 27.31
CA LEU A 72 20.83 -8.11 26.71
C LEU A 72 19.83 -7.06 26.20
N CYS A 73 19.52 -6.04 27.01
CA CYS A 73 18.68 -4.92 26.59
C CYS A 73 19.26 -4.24 25.34
N PHE A 74 20.56 -3.96 25.33
CA PHE A 74 21.24 -3.37 24.18
C PHE A 74 21.09 -4.24 22.92
N LYS A 75 21.38 -5.56 23.03
CA LYS A 75 21.22 -6.48 21.89
C LYS A 75 19.78 -6.55 21.38
N LEU A 76 18.79 -6.56 22.28
CA LEU A 76 17.38 -6.59 21.90
C LEU A 76 16.97 -5.29 21.20
N GLN A 77 17.39 -4.12 21.72
CA GLN A 77 17.14 -2.83 21.09
C GLN A 77 17.77 -2.76 19.69
N SER A 78 19.04 -3.14 19.55
CA SER A 78 19.70 -3.16 18.23
C SER A 78 19.00 -4.11 17.23
N ALA A 79 18.50 -5.26 17.70
CA ALA A 79 17.74 -6.18 16.84
C ALA A 79 16.38 -5.58 16.41
N MET A 80 15.73 -4.84 17.30
CA MET A 80 14.48 -4.12 16.98
C MET A 80 14.75 -2.99 15.96
N GLU A 81 15.82 -2.20 16.15
CA GLU A 81 16.26 -1.16 15.22
C GLU A 81 16.49 -1.72 13.82
N PHE A 82 17.24 -2.82 13.73
CA PHE A 82 17.49 -3.51 12.46
C PHE A 82 16.19 -4.01 11.80
N THR A 83 15.27 -4.59 12.58
CA THR A 83 13.98 -5.07 12.06
C THR A 83 13.11 -3.91 11.56
N LEU A 84 13.11 -2.77 12.26
CA LEU A 84 12.42 -1.56 11.84
C LEU A 84 13.03 -0.95 10.57
N GLU A 85 14.35 -1.01 10.40
CA GLU A 85 15.00 -0.57 9.17
C GLU A 85 14.52 -1.39 7.97
N ILE A 86 14.42 -2.72 8.09
CA ILE A 86 13.86 -3.57 7.04
C ILE A 86 12.41 -3.17 6.73
N LEU A 87 11.58 -2.98 7.76
CA LEU A 87 10.20 -2.53 7.57
C LEU A 87 10.11 -1.16 6.87
N ASN A 88 11.02 -0.23 7.18
CA ASN A 88 11.10 1.07 6.52
C ASN A 88 11.53 0.97 5.05
N GLN A 89 12.40 0.01 4.71
CA GLN A 89 12.73 -0.30 3.32
C GLN A 89 11.50 -0.82 2.57
N LYS A 90 10.72 -1.73 3.18
CA LYS A 90 9.46 -2.20 2.59
C LYS A 90 8.41 -1.09 2.46
N LEU A 91 8.29 -0.20 3.45
CA LEU A 91 7.47 1.02 3.34
C LEU A 91 7.91 1.90 2.17
N SER A 92 9.21 2.00 1.90
CA SER A 92 9.72 2.77 0.76
C SER A 92 9.28 2.14 -0.58
N THR A 93 9.22 0.82 -0.67
CA THR A 93 8.63 0.12 -1.82
C THR A 93 7.13 0.43 -1.96
N LEU A 94 6.36 0.32 -0.88
CA LEU A 94 4.93 0.69 -0.89
C LEU A 94 4.72 2.16 -1.29
N GLN A 95 5.62 3.05 -0.85
CA GLN A 95 5.60 4.46 -1.23
C GLN A 95 5.76 4.64 -2.75
N LYS A 96 6.72 3.94 -3.35
CA LYS A 96 6.95 3.97 -4.80
C LYS A 96 5.71 3.52 -5.55
N VAL A 97 5.09 2.42 -5.12
CA VAL A 97 3.84 1.94 -5.75
C VAL A 97 2.75 3.00 -5.67
N ARG A 98 2.50 3.59 -4.49
CA ARG A 98 1.54 4.70 -4.32
C ARG A 98 1.84 5.87 -5.26
N ASP A 99 3.10 6.27 -5.35
CA ASP A 99 3.52 7.41 -6.17
C ASP A 99 3.35 7.11 -7.67
N SER A 100 3.69 5.89 -8.10
CA SER A 100 3.45 5.42 -9.45
C SER A 100 1.96 5.39 -9.80
N VAL A 101 1.10 4.88 -8.92
CA VAL A 101 -0.37 4.93 -9.13
C VAL A 101 -0.84 6.37 -9.29
N SER A 102 -0.42 7.28 -8.40
CA SER A 102 -0.80 8.70 -8.45
C SER A 102 -0.35 9.36 -9.75
N GLN A 103 0.86 9.02 -10.23
CA GLN A 103 1.37 9.51 -11.52
C GLN A 103 0.56 8.99 -12.72
N GLN A 104 0.20 7.70 -12.73
CA GLN A 104 -0.62 7.12 -13.80
C GLN A 104 -2.00 7.78 -13.86
N VAL A 105 -2.67 7.89 -12.71
CA VAL A 105 -3.99 8.53 -12.62
C VAL A 105 -3.93 10.01 -13.01
N GLY A 106 -2.94 10.75 -12.51
CA GLY A 106 -2.72 12.15 -12.89
C GLY A 106 -2.46 12.35 -14.38
N SER A 107 -1.74 11.42 -15.02
CA SER A 107 -1.50 11.48 -16.47
C SER A 107 -2.78 11.29 -17.28
N VAL A 108 -3.68 10.40 -16.83
CA VAL A 108 -5.00 10.22 -17.46
C VAL A 108 -5.87 11.45 -17.27
N LEU A 109 -5.93 12.01 -16.05
CA LEU A 109 -6.70 13.22 -15.75
C LEU A 109 -6.23 14.40 -16.61
N TYR A 110 -4.92 14.59 -16.75
CA TYR A 110 -4.37 15.61 -17.63
C TYR A 110 -4.82 15.43 -19.09
N VAL A 111 -4.73 14.22 -19.64
CA VAL A 111 -5.19 13.95 -21.01
C VAL A 111 -6.70 14.18 -21.14
N TYR A 112 -7.49 13.78 -20.14
CA TYR A 112 -8.92 14.06 -20.11
C TYR A 112 -9.21 15.56 -20.13
N GLU A 113 -8.59 16.35 -19.25
CA GLU A 113 -8.80 17.80 -19.17
C GLU A 113 -8.43 18.52 -20.48
N MET A 114 -7.36 18.09 -21.16
CA MET A 114 -6.97 18.64 -22.47
C MET A 114 -7.93 18.31 -23.61
N ASN A 115 -8.79 17.30 -23.43
CA ASN A 115 -9.71 16.82 -24.47
C ASN A 115 -11.18 17.07 -24.11
N ALA A 116 -11.49 17.51 -22.88
CA ALA A 116 -12.84 17.62 -22.35
C ALA A 116 -13.70 18.67 -23.10
N GLU A 117 -13.12 19.76 -23.58
CA GLU A 117 -13.83 20.79 -24.35
C GLU A 117 -14.15 20.36 -25.79
N HIS A 118 -13.53 19.27 -26.25
CA HIS A 118 -13.63 18.79 -27.64
C HIS A 118 -14.59 17.60 -27.80
N VAL A 119 -15.12 17.08 -26.70
CA VAL A 119 -16.00 15.90 -26.66
C VAL A 119 -17.25 16.26 -25.86
N ALA A 120 -18.42 15.96 -26.41
CA ALA A 120 -19.67 16.21 -25.72
C ALA A 120 -19.80 15.33 -24.46
N VAL A 121 -20.42 15.85 -23.41
CA VAL A 121 -20.47 15.19 -22.09
C VAL A 121 -21.20 13.85 -22.15
N ASP A 122 -22.22 13.74 -23.00
CA ASP A 122 -22.97 12.51 -23.27
C ASP A 122 -22.06 11.40 -23.80
N VAL A 123 -21.10 11.72 -24.66
CA VAL A 123 -20.13 10.75 -25.21
C VAL A 123 -19.25 10.13 -24.11
N PHE A 124 -18.90 10.89 -23.06
CA PHE A 124 -18.15 10.35 -21.92
C PHE A 124 -18.96 9.44 -21.00
N LEU A 125 -20.30 9.51 -21.08
CA LEU A 125 -21.23 8.69 -20.30
C LEU A 125 -21.65 7.42 -21.05
N GLU A 126 -21.36 7.32 -22.35
CA GLU A 126 -21.70 6.15 -23.15
C GLU A 126 -20.98 4.90 -22.65
N ARG A 127 -21.73 3.80 -22.57
CA ARG A 127 -21.24 2.46 -22.21
C ARG A 127 -21.48 1.51 -23.37
N SER A 128 -20.59 0.55 -23.56
CA SER A 128 -20.80 -0.57 -24.47
C SER A 128 -20.64 -1.90 -23.75
N SER A 129 -20.93 -3.00 -24.45
CA SER A 129 -20.77 -4.36 -23.91
C SER A 129 -19.30 -4.72 -23.60
N ILE A 130 -18.35 -3.98 -24.16
CA ILE A 130 -16.91 -4.25 -24.03
C ILE A 130 -16.13 -3.10 -23.37
N CYS A 131 -16.75 -1.93 -23.22
CA CYS A 131 -16.12 -0.72 -22.70
C CYS A 131 -17.04 -0.05 -21.67
N PRO A 132 -16.60 0.05 -20.41
CA PRO A 132 -17.22 0.96 -19.43
C PRO A 132 -17.18 2.40 -19.93
N SER A 133 -17.97 3.30 -19.33
CA SER A 133 -17.90 4.70 -19.73
C SER A 133 -16.59 5.33 -19.27
N VAL A 134 -16.18 6.41 -19.95
CA VAL A 134 -15.00 7.19 -19.53
C VAL A 134 -15.23 7.75 -18.13
N ALA A 135 -16.46 8.20 -17.83
CA ALA A 135 -16.81 8.68 -16.50
C ALA A 135 -16.62 7.62 -15.40
N ASP A 136 -17.09 6.38 -15.63
CA ASP A 136 -16.91 5.28 -14.68
C ASP A 136 -15.43 4.98 -14.46
N MET A 137 -14.65 4.89 -15.55
CA MET A 137 -13.22 4.61 -15.47
C MET A 137 -12.46 5.71 -14.72
N LEU A 138 -12.81 6.98 -14.90
CA LEU A 138 -12.22 8.08 -14.12
C LEU A 138 -12.55 7.97 -12.63
N GLU A 139 -13.80 7.65 -12.30
CA GLU A 139 -14.21 7.43 -10.91
C GLU A 139 -13.41 6.28 -10.27
N TRP A 140 -13.28 5.15 -10.99
CA TRP A 140 -12.53 4.00 -10.52
C TRP A 140 -11.06 4.32 -10.31
N LEU A 141 -10.42 5.04 -11.23
CA LEU A 141 -9.02 5.46 -11.11
C LEU A 141 -8.81 6.36 -9.88
N GLN A 142 -9.70 7.31 -9.62
CA GLN A 142 -9.64 8.14 -8.41
C GLN A 142 -9.83 7.31 -7.13
N TYR A 143 -10.73 6.32 -7.15
CA TYR A 143 -10.90 5.41 -6.02
C TYR A 143 -9.64 4.60 -5.75
N ILE A 144 -9.03 4.04 -6.79
CA ILE A 144 -7.79 3.26 -6.73
C ILE A 144 -6.66 4.12 -6.13
N GLU A 145 -6.45 5.33 -6.64
CA GLU A 145 -5.44 6.26 -6.10
C GLU A 145 -5.67 6.55 -4.62
N LYS A 146 -6.91 6.90 -4.25
CA LYS A 146 -7.29 7.19 -2.87
C LYS A 146 -7.04 6.00 -1.95
N HIS A 147 -7.32 4.78 -2.41
CA HIS A 147 -7.06 3.55 -1.68
C HIS A 147 -5.57 3.43 -1.33
N TYR A 148 -4.68 3.44 -2.32
CA TYR A 148 -3.24 3.28 -2.10
C TYR A 148 -2.67 4.40 -1.21
N ARG A 149 -3.11 5.65 -1.42
CA ARG A 149 -2.69 6.79 -0.60
C ARG A 149 -3.05 6.60 0.87
N ASN A 150 -4.30 6.23 1.16
CA ASN A 150 -4.78 6.02 2.52
C ASN A 150 -4.08 4.82 3.18
N GLN A 151 -3.97 3.71 2.46
CA GLN A 151 -3.34 2.49 2.96
C GLN A 151 -1.86 2.68 3.30
N TYR A 152 -1.14 3.46 2.48
CA TYR A 152 0.24 3.83 2.77
C TYR A 152 0.35 4.70 4.02
N LEU A 153 -0.48 5.76 4.11
CA LEU A 153 -0.42 6.71 5.23
C LEU A 153 -0.71 6.03 6.57
N GLN A 154 -1.72 5.18 6.63
CA GLN A 154 -2.07 4.41 7.83
C GLN A 154 -0.92 3.50 8.27
N ARG A 155 -0.28 2.79 7.33
CA ARG A 155 0.86 1.91 7.63
C ARG A 155 2.11 2.66 8.06
N LYS A 156 2.39 3.80 7.41
CA LYS A 156 3.49 4.69 7.79
C LYS A 156 3.32 5.19 9.22
N LEU A 157 2.12 5.65 9.57
CA LEU A 157 1.82 6.11 10.93
C LEU A 157 1.96 4.97 11.94
N LEU A 158 1.49 3.77 11.60
CA LEU A 158 1.59 2.61 12.48
C LEU A 158 3.05 2.24 12.81
N LEU A 159 3.98 2.44 11.86
CA LEU A 159 5.40 2.14 12.05
C LEU A 159 6.22 3.29 12.68
N GLN A 160 5.60 4.42 13.01
CA GLN A 160 6.22 5.48 13.82
C GLN A 160 6.21 5.12 15.31
N VAL A 161 6.90 4.03 15.66
CA VAL A 161 6.94 3.52 17.03
C VAL A 161 8.09 4.09 17.84
N HIS A 162 7.87 4.15 19.17
CA HIS A 162 8.88 4.54 20.15
C HIS A 162 9.17 3.39 21.11
N TYR A 163 10.44 3.14 21.41
CA TYR A 163 10.89 2.05 22.31
C TYR A 163 10.35 2.17 23.73
N ASP A 164 9.93 3.36 24.14
CA ASP A 164 9.31 3.61 25.45
C ASP A 164 7.91 2.99 25.56
N HIS A 165 7.26 2.70 24.43
CA HIS A 165 5.89 2.19 24.35
C HIS A 165 5.86 0.76 23.78
N LEU A 166 6.50 -0.18 24.48
CA LEU A 166 6.60 -1.59 24.05
C LEU A 166 5.25 -2.26 23.82
N SER A 167 4.19 -1.88 24.53
CA SER A 167 2.83 -2.41 24.29
C SER A 167 2.32 -2.11 22.88
N GLY A 168 2.62 -0.92 22.35
CA GLY A 168 2.28 -0.56 20.97
C GLY A 168 3.02 -1.42 19.95
N ILE A 169 4.32 -1.65 20.20
CA ILE A 169 5.16 -2.51 19.34
C ILE A 169 4.67 -3.96 19.34
N GLN A 170 4.29 -4.48 20.51
CA GLN A 170 3.72 -5.83 20.65
C GLN A 170 2.41 -6.00 19.87
N ALA A 171 1.58 -4.96 19.81
CA ALA A 171 0.30 -4.96 19.10
C ALA A 171 0.43 -4.74 17.58
N LEU A 172 1.61 -4.38 17.06
CA LEU A 172 1.80 -4.05 15.64
C LEU A 172 1.27 -5.10 14.66
N PRO A 173 1.52 -6.42 14.82
CA PRO A 173 1.01 -7.41 13.88
C PRO A 173 -0.51 -7.40 13.78
N GLN A 174 -1.19 -7.25 14.91
CA GLN A 174 -2.65 -7.21 14.98
C GLN A 174 -3.20 -5.92 14.37
N SER A 175 -2.59 -4.78 14.70
CA SER A 175 -2.96 -3.49 14.11
C SER A 175 -2.72 -3.45 12.60
N TRP A 176 -1.65 -4.08 12.11
CA TRP A 176 -1.37 -4.19 10.69
C TRP A 176 -2.39 -5.08 9.96
N ALA A 177 -2.74 -6.23 10.54
CA ALA A 177 -3.75 -7.13 10.00
C ALA A 177 -5.13 -6.45 9.92
N LYS A 178 -5.52 -5.69 10.97
CA LYS A 178 -6.77 -4.91 10.96
C LYS A 178 -6.85 -3.91 9.80
N LEU A 179 -5.74 -3.26 9.46
CA LEU A 179 -5.71 -2.39 8.27
C LEU A 179 -5.97 -3.19 6.99
N GLY A 180 -5.50 -4.43 6.90
CA GLY A 180 -5.82 -5.36 5.81
C GLY A 180 -7.31 -5.72 5.76
N ASP A 181 -7.92 -6.00 6.91
CA ASP A 181 -9.34 -6.37 7.00
C ASP A 181 -10.27 -5.19 6.70
N GLU A 182 -10.01 -4.02 7.27
CA GLU A 182 -10.75 -2.78 6.98
C GLU A 182 -10.62 -2.37 5.50
N SER A 183 -9.47 -2.67 4.91
CA SER A 183 -9.21 -2.40 3.49
C SER A 183 -9.63 -3.52 2.56
N SER A 184 -10.12 -4.65 3.06
CA SER A 184 -10.52 -5.81 2.25
C SER A 184 -11.60 -5.44 1.24
N PHE A 185 -12.53 -4.56 1.60
CA PHE A 185 -13.51 -3.99 0.68
C PHE A 185 -12.84 -3.17 -0.43
N GLY A 186 -11.89 -2.28 -0.07
CA GLY A 186 -11.15 -1.48 -1.04
C GLY A 186 -10.26 -2.33 -1.96
N LYS A 187 -9.63 -3.38 -1.44
CA LYS A 187 -8.83 -4.34 -2.22
C LYS A 187 -9.70 -5.09 -3.24
N ARG A 188 -10.85 -5.62 -2.81
CA ARG A 188 -11.80 -6.29 -3.71
C ARG A 188 -12.31 -5.33 -4.79
N LEU A 189 -12.60 -4.08 -4.44
CA LEU A 189 -13.00 -3.08 -5.43
C LEU A 189 -11.91 -2.80 -6.47
N VAL A 190 -10.64 -2.71 -6.06
CA VAL A 190 -9.52 -2.55 -7.02
C VAL A 190 -9.47 -3.74 -7.98
N GLU A 191 -9.61 -4.97 -7.47
CA GLU A 191 -9.67 -6.20 -8.28
C GLU A 191 -10.88 -6.18 -9.24
N ASP A 192 -12.07 -5.84 -8.73
CA ASP A 192 -13.31 -5.76 -9.50
C ASP A 192 -13.23 -4.70 -10.62
N TYR A 193 -12.62 -3.54 -10.36
CA TYR A 193 -12.42 -2.51 -11.37
C TYR A 193 -11.45 -2.95 -12.46
N LEU A 194 -10.33 -3.58 -12.09
CA LEU A 194 -9.37 -4.13 -13.06
C LEU A 194 -9.98 -5.23 -13.92
N LEU A 195 -10.85 -6.07 -13.33
CA LEU A 195 -11.63 -7.06 -14.06
C LEU A 195 -12.66 -6.39 -14.99
N SER A 196 -13.32 -5.33 -14.53
CA SER A 196 -14.35 -4.61 -15.31
C SER A 196 -13.79 -3.95 -16.57
N VAL A 197 -12.51 -3.56 -16.57
CA VAL A 197 -11.82 -2.99 -17.74
C VAL A 197 -11.07 -4.02 -18.58
N SER A 198 -11.09 -5.31 -18.23
CA SER A 198 -10.29 -6.34 -18.90
C SER A 198 -10.58 -6.44 -20.41
N PHE A 199 -11.86 -6.43 -20.82
CA PHE A 199 -12.25 -6.43 -22.23
C PHE A 199 -11.82 -5.15 -22.95
N PHE A 200 -11.99 -3.99 -22.31
CA PHE A 200 -11.55 -2.68 -22.84
C PHE A 200 -10.04 -2.62 -23.09
N ARG A 201 -9.25 -3.26 -22.22
CA ARG A 201 -7.79 -3.35 -22.36
C ARG A 201 -7.37 -4.22 -23.55
N ILE A 202 -8.12 -5.29 -23.83
CA ILE A 202 -7.82 -6.25 -24.92
C ILE A 202 -8.36 -5.74 -26.26
N SER A 203 -9.48 -5.02 -26.28
CA SER A 203 -10.08 -4.50 -27.50
C SER A 203 -9.21 -3.38 -28.09
N LYS A 204 -8.46 -3.70 -29.15
CA LYS A 204 -7.70 -2.71 -29.96
C LYS A 204 -8.57 -1.93 -30.94
N VAL A 205 -9.89 -2.16 -30.96
CA VAL A 205 -10.81 -1.65 -31.98
C VAL A 205 -12.07 -1.13 -31.30
N LEU A 206 -12.20 0.21 -31.27
CA LEU A 206 -13.42 0.95 -31.54
C LEU A 206 -13.01 2.10 -32.47
#